data_AF-A0ABC8QX01-F1
#
_entry.id   AF-A0ABC8QX01-F1
#
_cell.length_a   1.000
_cell.length_b   1.000
_cell.length_c   1.000
_cell.angle_alpha   90.00
_cell.angle_beta   90.00
_cell.angle_gamma   90.00
#
_symmetry.space_group_name_H-M   'P 1'
#
loop_
_entity.id
_entity.type
_entity.pdbx_description
1 polymer ?
#
loop_
_entity_poly.entity_id
_entity_poly.type
_entity_poly.pdbx_seq_one_letter_code
_entity_poly.pdbx_strand_id
1 'polypeptide(L)'
;MLKTLDRYQKCNYGAPETNVSSREALEISSQQEYLKLKARYETLQRSQRNLLGEDLGPLNSKELESLERQLDISLKQIRSTRTQYMLDQLTDLQRKEHALTEANTALRQRLMEGNQVCSLQWNPSAQDVEYGQQPAQTQGDGFYHPLECEPTLQIG
;
A
#
# COMPACT_ATOMS: atom_id res chain seq x y z
N MET A 1 -41.32 -71.49 8.68
CA MET A 1 -40.91 -70.31 9.48
C MET A 1 -39.47 -69.89 9.16
N LEU A 2 -38.44 -70.74 9.32
CA LEU A 2 -37.05 -70.39 9.00
C LEU A 2 -36.81 -69.97 7.54
N LYS A 3 -37.44 -70.64 6.56
CA LYS A 3 -37.33 -70.29 5.13
C LYS A 3 -37.96 -68.94 4.75
N THR A 4 -38.83 -68.41 5.61
CA THR A 4 -39.46 -67.09 5.43
C THR A 4 -38.56 -66.02 6.05
N LEU A 5 -37.97 -66.30 7.21
CA LEU A 5 -36.95 -65.48 7.85
C LEU A 5 -35.69 -65.33 6.98
N ASP A 6 -35.20 -66.42 6.40
CA ASP A 6 -34.03 -66.41 5.50
C ASP A 6 -34.27 -65.58 4.23
N ARG A 7 -35.49 -65.62 3.68
CA ARG A 7 -35.88 -64.75 2.56
C ARG A 7 -35.99 -63.28 2.96
N TYR A 8 -36.59 -62.99 4.12
CA TYR A 8 -36.68 -61.62 4.63
C TYR A 8 -35.29 -61.03 4.90
N GLN A 9 -34.37 -61.83 5.44
CA GLN A 9 -32.99 -61.43 5.70
C GLN A 9 -32.23 -61.15 4.40
N LYS A 10 -32.38 -61.99 3.37
CA LYS A 10 -31.77 -61.79 2.04
C LYS A 10 -32.36 -60.62 1.25
N CYS A 11 -33.63 -60.26 1.48
CA CYS A 11 -34.29 -59.14 0.83
C CYS A 11 -34.08 -57.79 1.55
N ASN A 12 -33.92 -57.80 2.88
CA ASN A 12 -33.69 -56.58 3.68
C ASN A 12 -32.20 -56.22 3.81
N TYR A 13 -31.32 -57.23 3.76
CA TYR A 13 -29.87 -57.08 3.60
C TYR A 13 -29.46 -57.58 2.21
N GLY A 14 -30.01 -56.97 1.16
CA GLY A 14 -29.31 -56.94 -0.12
C GLY A 14 -27.86 -56.49 0.15
N ALA A 15 -26.90 -57.11 -0.56
CA ALA A 15 -25.45 -57.04 -0.31
C ALA A 15 -25.03 -55.74 0.39
N PRO A 16 -24.21 -55.79 1.48
CA PRO A 16 -23.81 -54.59 2.19
C PRO A 16 -23.33 -53.60 1.15
N GLU A 17 -24.07 -52.50 1.00
CA GLU A 17 -23.81 -51.50 -0.03
C GLU A 17 -22.33 -51.14 0.08
N THR A 18 -21.50 -51.57 -0.87
CA THR A 18 -20.05 -51.32 -0.92
C THR A 18 -19.76 -49.81 -0.78
N ASN A 19 -20.77 -48.99 -1.07
CA ASN A 19 -20.86 -47.55 -0.87
C ASN A 19 -20.71 -47.08 0.59
N VAL A 20 -21.18 -47.82 1.61
CA VAL A 20 -21.08 -47.39 3.02
C VAL A 20 -19.62 -47.41 3.50
N SER A 21 -18.90 -48.50 3.23
CA SER A 21 -17.48 -48.62 3.55
C SER A 21 -16.61 -47.61 2.76
N SER A 22 -16.99 -47.34 1.52
CA SER A 22 -16.31 -46.34 0.67
C SER A 22 -16.55 -44.91 1.17
N ARG A 23 -17.75 -44.60 1.67
CA ARG A 23 -18.10 -43.31 2.28
C ARG A 23 -17.38 -43.10 3.61
N GLU A 24 -17.35 -44.11 4.47
CA GLU A 24 -16.60 -44.07 5.74
C GLU A 24 -15.09 -43.89 5.49
N ALA A 25 -14.52 -44.58 4.51
CA ALA A 25 -13.12 -44.40 4.11
C ALA A 25 -12.84 -42.97 3.59
N LEU A 26 -13.77 -42.38 2.83
CA LEU A 26 -13.68 -41.01 2.35
C LEU A 26 -13.73 -39.99 3.51
N GLU A 27 -14.59 -40.24 4.49
CA GLU A 27 -14.74 -39.40 5.68
C GLU A 27 -13.48 -39.46 6.56
N ILE A 28 -12.93 -40.66 6.80
CA ILE A 28 -11.67 -40.86 7.51
C ILE A 28 -10.52 -40.14 6.79
N SER A 29 -10.45 -40.26 5.46
CA SER A 29 -9.46 -39.55 4.63
C SER A 29 -9.59 -38.04 4.78
N SER A 30 -10.81 -37.51 4.70
CA SER A 30 -11.08 -36.07 4.88
C SER A 30 -10.67 -35.56 6.26
N GLN A 31 -11.00 -36.30 7.33
CA GLN A 31 -10.58 -35.97 8.69
C GLN A 31 -9.05 -36.00 8.83
N GLN A 32 -8.38 -36.97 8.22
CA GLN A 32 -6.93 -37.06 8.26
C GLN A 32 -6.26 -35.88 7.53
N GLU A 33 -6.78 -35.48 6.38
CA GLU A 33 -6.30 -34.28 5.67
C GLU A 33 -6.55 -33.00 6.46
N TYR A 34 -7.70 -32.89 7.13
CA TYR A 34 -7.99 -31.78 8.03
C TYR A 34 -6.96 -31.72 9.18
N LEU A 35 -6.65 -32.85 9.83
CA LEU A 35 -5.66 -32.88 10.90
C LEU A 35 -4.26 -32.50 10.42
N LYS A 36 -3.85 -32.94 9.23
CA LYS A 36 -2.59 -32.52 8.60
C LYS A 36 -2.58 -31.00 8.36
N LEU A 37 -3.67 -30.45 7.84
CA LEU A 37 -3.80 -29.01 7.60
C LEU A 37 -3.77 -28.22 8.91
N LYS A 38 -4.48 -28.69 9.94
CA LYS A 38 -4.52 -28.08 11.26
C LYS A 38 -3.12 -28.03 11.90
N ALA A 39 -2.36 -29.12 11.83
CA ALA A 39 -0.99 -29.15 12.35
C ALA A 39 -0.07 -28.15 11.63
N ARG A 40 -0.22 -28.00 10.30
CA ARG A 40 0.51 -26.97 9.52
C ARG A 40 0.12 -25.56 9.95
N TYR A 41 -1.18 -25.30 10.12
CA TYR A 41 -1.69 -24.02 10.58
C TYR A 41 -1.14 -23.65 11.98
N GLU A 42 -1.20 -24.57 12.94
CA GLU A 42 -0.70 -24.33 14.29
C GLU A 42 0.81 -24.05 14.31
N THR A 43 1.57 -24.73 13.44
CA THR A 43 3.01 -24.47 13.28
C THR A 43 3.25 -23.08 12.69
N LEU A 44 2.50 -22.69 11.66
CA LEU A 44 2.58 -21.37 11.06
C LEU A 44 2.20 -20.27 12.06
N GLN A 45 1.13 -20.47 12.83
CA GLN A 45 0.68 -19.52 13.85
C GLN A 45 1.69 -19.37 14.99
N ARG A 46 2.35 -20.47 15.40
CA ARG A 46 3.46 -20.40 16.37
C ARG A 46 4.64 -19.59 15.80
N SER A 47 5.00 -19.82 14.54
CA SER A 47 6.05 -19.04 13.87
C SER A 47 5.70 -17.55 13.81
N GLN A 48 4.45 -17.21 13.49
CA GLN A 48 3.99 -15.81 13.50
C GLN A 48 4.11 -15.16 14.88
N ARG A 49 3.67 -15.84 15.94
CA ARG A 49 3.82 -15.34 17.32
C ARG A 49 5.28 -15.08 17.67
N ASN A 50 6.18 -16.01 17.32
CA ASN A 50 7.61 -15.80 17.52
C ASN A 50 8.12 -14.56 16.77
N LEU A 51 7.72 -14.35 15.52
CA LEU A 51 8.07 -13.16 14.74
C LEU A 51 7.55 -11.84 15.36
N LEU A 52 6.46 -11.92 16.13
CA LEU A 52 5.90 -10.80 16.89
C LEU A 52 6.53 -10.63 18.29
N GLY A 53 7.47 -11.50 18.66
CA GLY A 53 8.12 -11.50 19.97
C GLY A 53 7.32 -12.20 21.07
N GLU A 54 6.30 -12.97 20.70
CA GLU A 54 5.45 -13.73 21.63
C GLU A 54 5.92 -15.19 21.74
N ASP A 55 5.63 -15.84 22.86
CA ASP A 55 5.85 -17.29 23.09
C ASP A 55 7.27 -17.80 22.78
N LEU A 56 8.29 -16.98 23.09
CA LEU A 56 9.69 -17.28 22.79
C LEU A 56 10.31 -18.34 23.72
N GLY A 57 9.68 -18.66 24.85
CA GLY A 57 10.21 -19.58 25.86
C GLY A 57 10.65 -20.97 25.37
N PRO A 58 9.98 -21.59 24.38
CA PRO A 58 10.41 -22.87 23.82
C PRO A 58 11.62 -22.80 22.88
N LEU A 59 12.07 -21.61 22.45
CA LEU A 59 13.19 -21.45 21.53
C LEU A 59 14.51 -21.54 22.31
N ASN A 60 15.49 -22.22 21.73
CA ASN A 60 16.86 -22.20 22.25
C ASN A 60 17.63 -20.95 21.77
N SER A 61 18.83 -20.72 22.32
CA SER A 61 19.64 -19.52 22.01
C SER A 61 19.94 -19.35 20.51
N LYS A 62 20.24 -20.45 19.79
CA LYS A 62 20.54 -20.39 18.35
C LYS A 62 19.30 -20.02 17.53
N GLU A 63 18.14 -20.55 17.91
CA GLU A 63 16.87 -20.23 17.27
C GLU A 63 16.50 -18.76 17.50
N LEU A 64 16.74 -18.25 18.71
CA LEU A 64 16.48 -16.86 19.06
C LEU A 64 17.41 -15.89 18.31
N GLU A 65 18.71 -16.20 18.24
CA GLU A 65 19.68 -15.42 17.44
C GLU A 65 19.33 -15.42 15.95
N SER A 66 18.86 -16.55 15.42
CA SER A 66 18.41 -16.63 14.02
C SER A 66 17.16 -15.78 13.79
N LEU A 67 16.20 -15.83 14.71
CA LEU A 67 14.97 -15.04 14.66
C LEU A 67 15.27 -13.53 14.70
N GLU A 68 16.14 -13.11 15.62
CA GLU A 68 16.59 -11.72 15.74
C GLU A 68 17.25 -11.24 14.44
N ARG A 69 18.19 -12.02 13.90
CA ARG A 69 18.86 -11.68 12.63
C ARG A 69 17.86 -11.56 11.48
N GLN A 70 16.88 -12.46 11.40
CA GLN A 70 15.84 -12.41 10.37
C GLN A 70 14.99 -11.14 10.49
N LEU A 71 14.60 -10.77 11.71
CA LEU A 71 13.83 -9.55 11.98
C LEU A 71 14.64 -8.29 11.66
N ASP A 72 15.92 -8.23 12.06
CA ASP A 72 16.79 -7.08 11.76
C ASP A 72 16.97 -6.85 10.25
N ILE A 73 17.28 -7.92 9.50
CA ILE A 73 17.46 -7.83 8.04
C ILE A 73 16.17 -7.38 7.36
N SER A 74 15.04 -8.02 7.69
CA SER A 74 13.75 -7.68 7.06
C SER A 74 13.28 -6.28 7.43
N LEU A 75 13.49 -5.83 8.67
CA LEU A 75 13.17 -4.47 9.09
C LEU A 75 14.02 -3.42 8.37
N LYS A 76 15.32 -3.67 8.20
CA LYS A 76 16.21 -2.81 7.40
C LYS A 76 15.73 -2.71 5.95
N GLN A 77 15.35 -3.83 5.34
CA GLN A 77 14.79 -3.85 3.98
C GLN A 77 13.50 -3.05 3.89
N ILE A 78 12.53 -3.29 4.79
CA ILE A 78 11.25 -2.55 4.81
C ILE A 78 11.48 -1.04 4.94
N ARG A 79 12.36 -0.63 5.86
CA ARG A 79 12.72 0.78 6.04
C ARG A 79 13.36 1.36 4.78
N SER A 80 14.33 0.66 4.19
CA SER A 80 14.99 1.09 2.94
C SER A 80 13.98 1.26 1.80
N THR A 81 13.09 0.28 1.59
CA THR A 81 12.05 0.36 0.54
C THR A 81 11.09 1.51 0.80
N ARG A 82 10.67 1.72 2.04
CA ARG A 82 9.77 2.82 2.41
C ARG A 82 10.43 4.17 2.17
N THR A 83 11.68 4.34 2.58
CA THR A 83 12.44 5.58 2.36
C THR A 83 12.63 5.84 0.87
N GLN A 84 13.02 4.83 0.10
CA GLN A 84 13.18 4.98 -1.35
C GLN A 84 11.87 5.41 -2.02
N TYR A 85 10.76 4.74 -1.68
CA TYR A 85 9.44 5.12 -2.19
C TYR A 85 9.08 6.58 -1.87
N MET A 86 9.36 7.05 -0.65
CA MET A 86 9.11 8.44 -0.27
C MET A 86 9.99 9.43 -1.05
N LEU A 87 11.27 9.10 -1.28
CA LEU A 87 12.17 9.91 -2.10
C LEU A 87 11.72 9.99 -3.56
N ASP A 88 11.25 8.87 -4.12
CA ASP A 88 10.73 8.83 -5.48
C ASP A 88 9.48 9.73 -5.61
N GLN A 89 8.54 9.64 -4.65
CA GLN A 89 7.36 10.50 -4.59
C GLN A 89 7.73 11.99 -4.47
N LEU A 90 8.70 12.32 -3.60
CA LEU A 90 9.18 13.69 -3.45
C LEU A 90 9.76 14.22 -4.76
N THR A 91 10.61 13.44 -5.42
CA THR A 91 11.25 13.82 -6.68
C THR A 91 10.22 14.02 -7.79
N ASP A 92 9.21 13.15 -7.87
CA ASP A 92 8.11 13.29 -8.84
C ASP A 92 7.29 14.57 -8.60
N LEU A 93 7.02 14.90 -7.33
CA LEU A 93 6.29 16.12 -6.98
C LEU A 93 7.10 17.39 -7.28
N GLN A 94 8.39 17.41 -6.96
CA GLN A 94 9.29 18.53 -7.29
C GLN A 94 9.37 18.76 -8.80
N ARG A 95 9.43 17.69 -9.61
CA ARG A 95 9.39 17.80 -11.07
C ARG A 95 8.08 18.42 -11.57
N LYS A 96 6.94 18.02 -10.99
CA LYS A 96 5.62 18.58 -11.33
C LYS A 96 5.50 20.05 -10.90
N GLU A 97 5.95 20.39 -9.70
CA GLU A 97 5.98 21.77 -9.21
C GLU A 97 6.78 22.68 -10.14
N HIS A 98 7.98 22.23 -10.53
CA HIS A 98 8.84 22.99 -11.44
C HIS A 98 8.16 23.23 -12.79
N ALA A 99 7.64 22.19 -13.43
CA ALA A 99 6.94 22.29 -14.71
C ALA A 99 5.69 23.21 -14.63
N LEU A 100 4.93 23.13 -13.54
CA LEU A 100 3.76 24.00 -13.32
C LEU A 100 4.17 25.46 -13.08
N THR A 101 5.30 25.68 -12.41
CA THR A 101 5.84 27.02 -12.16
C THR A 101 6.29 27.65 -13.48
N GLU A 102 7.03 26.93 -14.32
CA GLU A 102 7.45 27.38 -15.65
C GLU A 102 6.25 27.66 -16.57
N ALA A 103 5.24 26.79 -16.55
CA ALA A 103 4.02 27.03 -17.32
C ALA A 103 3.27 28.29 -16.83
N ASN A 104 3.17 28.49 -15.51
CA ASN A 104 2.54 29.67 -14.94
C ASN A 104 3.29 30.96 -15.27
N THR A 105 4.62 30.97 -15.19
CA THR A 105 5.42 32.15 -15.53
C THR A 105 5.26 32.50 -16.99
N ALA A 106 5.31 31.52 -17.89
CA ALA A 106 5.08 31.73 -19.33
C ALA A 106 3.67 32.28 -19.62
N LEU A 107 2.63 31.76 -18.95
CA LEU A 107 1.26 32.26 -19.10
C LEU A 107 1.10 33.69 -18.57
N ARG A 108 1.70 34.02 -17.42
CA ARG A 108 1.70 35.38 -16.86
C ARG A 108 2.38 36.36 -17.80
N GLN A 109 3.51 35.98 -18.40
CA GLN A 109 4.21 36.80 -19.39
C GLN A 109 3.33 37.04 -20.63
N ARG A 110 2.72 35.99 -21.19
CA ARG A 110 1.81 36.12 -22.33
C ARG A 110 0.60 36.99 -22.03
N LEU A 111 0.07 36.93 -20.80
CA LEU A 111 -1.04 37.78 -20.37
C LEU A 111 -0.59 39.26 -20.35
N MET A 112 0.58 39.56 -19.81
CA MET A 112 1.14 40.92 -19.82
C MET A 112 1.40 41.44 -21.24
N GLU A 113 1.94 40.60 -22.12
CA GLU A 113 2.16 40.94 -23.53
C GLU A 113 0.83 41.17 -24.27
N GLY A 114 -0.16 40.28 -24.10
CA GLY A 114 -1.49 40.41 -24.68
C GLY A 114 -2.25 41.64 -24.19
N ASN A 115 -2.15 41.99 -22.91
CA ASN A 115 -2.76 43.20 -22.35
C ASN A 115 -2.10 44.48 -22.89
N GLN A 116 -0.77 44.47 -23.09
CA GLN A 116 -0.07 45.60 -23.73
C GLN A 116 -0.48 45.77 -25.19
N VAL A 117 -0.61 44.67 -25.95
CA VAL A 117 -1.07 44.72 -27.36
C VAL A 117 -2.53 45.19 -27.46
N CYS A 118 -3.41 44.72 -26.58
CA CYS A 118 -4.80 45.20 -26.54
C CYS A 118 -4.86 46.69 -26.13
N SER A 119 -4.08 47.11 -25.13
CA SER A 119 -4.00 48.53 -24.72
C SER A 119 -3.47 49.45 -25.83
N LEU A 120 -2.57 48.97 -26.69
CA LEU A 120 -2.05 49.73 -27.83
C LEU A 120 -3.03 49.75 -29.02
N GLN A 121 -3.82 48.70 -29.21
CA GLN A 121 -4.80 48.61 -30.30
C GLN A 121 -6.06 49.46 -30.06
N TRP A 122 -6.47 49.63 -28.79
CA TRP A 122 -7.63 50.45 -28.42
C TRP A 122 -7.32 51.95 -28.29
N ASN A 123 -6.13 52.41 -28.69
CA ASN A 123 -5.76 53.83 -28.66
C ASN A 123 -5.53 54.41 -30.06
N PRO A 124 -6.60 54.65 -30.86
CA PRO A 124 -6.51 55.55 -31.99
C PRO A 124 -6.57 56.99 -31.44
N SER A 125 -5.43 57.68 -31.47
CA SER A 125 -5.26 59.11 -31.23
C SER A 125 -5.07 59.52 -29.76
N ALA A 126 -3.82 59.83 -29.44
CA ALA A 126 -3.46 60.78 -28.40
C ALA A 126 -4.13 62.14 -28.69
N GLN A 127 -5.15 62.48 -27.92
CA GLN A 127 -5.48 63.87 -27.57
C GLN A 127 -5.74 63.91 -26.07
N ASP A 128 -4.65 64.20 -25.35
CA ASP A 128 -4.57 65.21 -24.31
C ASP A 128 -5.84 65.47 -23.49
N VAL A 129 -5.98 64.79 -22.34
CA VAL A 129 -6.58 65.40 -21.13
C VAL A 129 -5.97 64.72 -19.90
N GLU A 130 -5.06 65.44 -19.26
CA GLU A 130 -4.59 65.23 -17.90
C GLU A 130 -5.73 65.47 -16.91
N TYR A 131 -6.19 64.43 -16.20
CA TYR A 131 -6.77 64.56 -14.86
C TYR A 131 -6.34 63.36 -14.01
N GLY A 132 -5.70 63.68 -12.89
CA GLY A 132 -4.95 62.72 -12.09
C GLY A 132 -5.79 61.73 -11.28
N GLN A 133 -5.12 60.62 -10.94
CA GLN A 133 -5.41 59.86 -9.71
C GLN A 133 -4.17 59.08 -9.26
N GLN A 134 -3.96 59.10 -7.95
CA GLN A 134 -2.81 58.62 -7.18
C GLN A 134 -2.50 57.12 -7.34
N PRO A 135 -1.27 56.67 -7.03
CA PRO A 135 -0.88 55.27 -7.18
C PRO A 135 -1.57 54.38 -6.14
N ALA A 136 -2.32 53.38 -6.61
CA ALA A 136 -2.80 52.30 -5.76
C ALA A 136 -1.61 51.45 -5.30
N GLN A 137 -1.51 51.30 -3.99
CA GLN A 137 -0.41 50.71 -3.25
C GLN A 137 -0.19 49.22 -3.58
N THR A 138 1.08 48.88 -3.68
CA THR A 138 1.66 47.55 -3.48
C THR A 138 1.23 46.95 -2.14
N GLN A 139 0.35 45.94 -2.16
CA GLN A 139 0.24 44.97 -1.06
C GLN A 139 -0.13 43.59 -1.61
N GLY A 140 0.76 42.63 -1.38
CA GLY A 140 0.59 41.23 -1.72
C GLY A 140 1.88 40.44 -1.60
N ASP A 141 2.73 40.82 -0.64
CA ASP A 141 3.91 40.07 -0.23
C ASP A 141 3.50 39.07 0.86
N GLY A 142 4.07 37.87 0.83
CA GLY A 142 4.02 36.93 1.94
C GLY A 142 3.06 35.74 1.85
N PHE A 143 3.31 34.77 0.96
CA PHE A 143 2.90 33.37 1.24
C PHE A 143 3.88 32.28 0.77
N TYR A 144 5.12 32.63 0.41
CA TYR A 144 6.12 31.62 0.09
C TYR A 144 7.39 31.92 0.85
N HIS A 145 7.59 31.24 1.98
CA HIS A 145 8.93 31.03 2.51
C HIS A 145 9.56 29.87 1.74
N PRO A 146 10.71 30.06 1.07
CA PRO A 146 11.54 28.94 0.66
C PRO A 146 11.97 28.20 1.92
N LEU A 147 11.58 26.94 2.06
CA LEU A 147 12.19 26.07 3.05
C LEU A 147 13.59 25.74 2.54
N GLU A 148 14.59 26.40 3.11
CA GLU A 148 15.98 25.97 2.97
C GLU A 148 16.11 24.58 3.61
N CYS A 149 16.18 23.55 2.78
CA CYS A 149 16.50 22.20 3.20
C CYS A 149 17.96 22.18 3.68
N GLU A 150 18.17 22.36 4.98
CA GLU A 150 19.44 22.07 5.62
C GLU A 150 19.84 20.59 5.38
N PRO A 151 21.12 20.30 5.11
CA PRO A 151 21.57 18.95 4.82
C PRO A 151 21.43 18.07 6.07
N THR A 152 20.66 16.99 5.94
CA THR A 152 20.43 15.98 6.97
C THR A 152 21.75 15.50 7.56
N LEU A 153 21.95 15.74 8.86
CA LEU A 153 23.03 15.18 9.65
C LEU A 153 23.09 13.66 9.45
N GLN A 154 24.20 13.18 8.93
CA GLN A 154 24.56 11.76 8.92
C GLN A 154 24.66 11.30 10.38
N ILE A 155 23.78 10.39 10.78
CA ILE A 155 23.95 9.60 11.99
C ILE A 155 24.21 8.17 11.53
N GLY A 156 25.36 7.65 11.96
CA GLY A 156 25.82 6.28 11.71
C GLY A 156 25.11 5.23 12.53
#